data_AF-A0A2E6ATA7-F1
#
_entry.id   AF-A0A2E6ATA7-F1
#
_cell.length_a   1.000
_cell.length_b   1.000
_cell.length_c   1.000
_cell.angle_alpha   90.00
_cell.angle_beta   90.00
_cell.angle_gamma   90.00
#
_symmetry.space_group_name_H-M   'P 1'
#
loop_
_entity.id
_entity.type
_entity.pdbx_description
1 polymer ?
#
loop_
_entity_poly.entity_id
_entity_poly.type
_entity_poly.pdbx_seq_one_letter_code
_entity_poly.pdbx_strand_id
1 'polypeptide(L)'
;MGIEIERRFLVDGREEKPWRGGKSKTIFQCYLENVKHIDGNVYWNEHLLAEDDRELANLTTWRLRLSEGIVTLTAKGRRIGASATE
;
A
#
# COMPACT_ATOMS: atom_id res chain seq x y z
N MET A 1 -7.80 -5.41 -11.33
CA MET A 1 -6.52 -4.66 -11.21
C MET A 1 -6.69 -3.34 -11.95
N GLY A 2 -6.19 -2.23 -11.41
CA GLY A 2 -6.39 -0.89 -11.98
C GLY A 2 -5.11 -0.07 -11.95
N ILE A 3 -5.06 0.99 -12.76
CA ILE A 3 -3.95 1.94 -12.78
C ILE A 3 -4.22 3.01 -11.71
N GLU A 4 -3.31 3.15 -10.76
CA GLU A 4 -3.32 4.26 -9.80
C GLU A 4 -2.50 5.42 -10.36
N ILE A 5 -3.12 6.60 -10.47
CA ILE A 5 -2.45 7.84 -10.87
C ILE A 5 -2.58 8.83 -9.71
N GLU A 6 -1.45 9.14 -9.06
CA GLU A 6 -1.38 10.06 -7.92
C GLU A 6 -0.48 11.26 -8.26
N ARG A 7 -0.87 12.47 -7.82
CA ARG A 7 0.01 13.66 -7.83
C ARG A 7 0.25 14.11 -6.39
N ARG A 8 1.52 14.15 -5.98
CA ARG A 8 1.93 14.61 -4.64
C ARG A 8 2.56 15.99 -4.74
N PHE A 9 2.19 16.87 -3.82
CA PHE A 9 2.75 18.21 -3.71
C PHE A 9 3.23 18.42 -2.28
N LEU A 10 4.40 19.04 -2.11
CA LEU A 10 4.83 19.53 -0.82
C LEU A 10 4.00 20.78 -0.51
N VAL A 11 3.29 20.78 0.62
CA VAL A 11 2.58 21.96 1.11
C VAL A 11 3.50 22.68 2.08
N ASP A 12 3.75 23.97 1.87
CA ASP A 12 4.49 24.79 2.82
C ASP A 12 3.65 24.96 4.10
N GLY A 13 4.05 24.24 5.16
CA GLY A 13 3.31 24.14 6.42
C GLY A 13 3.74 25.14 7.49
N ARG A 14 4.46 26.21 7.12
CA ARG A 14 5.01 27.17 8.09
C ARG A 14 3.93 28.02 8.77
N GLU A 15 2.89 28.44 8.06
CA GLU A 15 1.82 29.27 8.65
C GLU A 15 0.42 28.62 8.60
N GLU A 16 0.10 27.88 7.53
CA GLU A 16 -1.15 27.10 7.45
C GLU A 16 -0.86 25.60 7.57
N LYS A 17 -1.53 24.95 8.52
CA LYS A 17 -1.55 23.48 8.64
C LYS A 17 -2.95 22.99 8.32
N PRO A 18 -3.37 23.00 7.04
CA PRO A 18 -4.75 22.67 6.65
C PRO A 18 -5.20 21.27 7.10
N TRP A 19 -4.25 20.36 7.37
CA TRP A 19 -4.52 19.02 7.90
C TRP A 19 -4.83 18.98 9.41
N ARG A 20 -4.60 20.05 10.18
CA ARG A 20 -4.86 20.06 11.65
C ARG A 20 -6.33 20.24 12.04
N GLY A 21 -7.17 20.76 11.15
CA GLY A 21 -8.62 20.86 11.35
C GLY A 21 -9.40 19.64 10.85
N GLY A 22 -8.72 18.69 10.20
CA GLY A 22 -9.34 17.50 9.62
C GLY A 22 -9.62 16.40 10.65
N LYS A 23 -10.50 15.46 10.29
CA LYS A 23 -10.65 14.21 11.03
C LYS A 23 -9.39 13.38 10.85
N SER A 24 -8.67 13.12 11.94
CA SER A 24 -7.59 12.13 11.93
C SER A 24 -8.18 10.72 12.05
N LYS A 25 -7.50 9.75 11.45
CA LYS A 25 -7.77 8.33 11.64
C LYS A 25 -6.50 7.65 12.10
N THR A 26 -6.59 6.83 13.13
CA THR A 26 -5.47 5.97 13.52
C THR A 26 -5.31 4.88 12.47
N ILE A 27 -4.10 4.76 11.96
CA ILE A 27 -3.72 3.70 11.02
C ILE A 27 -2.56 2.90 11.62
N PHE A 28 -2.60 1.59 11.43
CA PHE A 28 -1.41 0.75 11.55
C PHE A 28 -1.02 0.28 10.15
N GLN A 29 0.27 0.34 9.84
CA GLN A 29 0.78 -0.04 8.53
C GLN A 29 2.15 -0.69 8.67
N CYS A 30 2.35 -1.77 7.92
CA CYS A 30 3.66 -2.37 7.71
C CYS A 30 3.87 -2.70 6.23
N TYR A 31 5.14 -2.65 5.83
CA TYR A 31 5.59 -3.13 4.53
C TYR A 31 6.11 -4.54 4.68
N LEU A 32 5.77 -5.40 3.72
CA LEU A 32 6.14 -6.81 3.75
C LEU A 32 7.20 -7.07 2.69
N GLU A 33 8.25 -7.76 3.10
CA GLU A 33 9.27 -8.29 2.20
C GLU A 33 9.10 -9.81 2.07
N ASN A 34 9.64 -10.38 1.00
CA ASN A 34 9.64 -11.83 0.75
C ASN A 34 8.24 -12.48 0.72
N VAL A 35 7.21 -11.73 0.30
CA VAL A 35 5.87 -12.27 0.04
C VAL A 35 5.93 -13.23 -1.15
N LYS A 36 5.31 -14.40 -1.02
CA LYS A 36 5.28 -15.43 -2.06
C LYS A 36 3.86 -15.57 -2.61
N HIS A 37 3.74 -15.69 -3.93
CA HIS A 37 2.49 -16.07 -4.60
C HIS A 37 2.71 -17.42 -5.25
N ILE A 38 2.09 -18.47 -4.71
CA ILE A 38 2.28 -19.87 -5.12
C ILE A 38 0.90 -20.47 -5.31
N ASP A 39 0.60 -20.96 -6.51
CA ASP A 39 -0.64 -21.67 -6.83
C ASP A 39 -1.89 -20.94 -6.32
N GLY A 40 -2.01 -19.65 -6.66
CA GLY A 40 -3.15 -18.83 -6.24
C GLY A 40 -3.09 -18.32 -4.79
N ASN A 41 -2.09 -18.71 -4.00
CA ASN A 41 -2.03 -18.36 -2.58
C ASN A 41 -0.93 -17.33 -2.29
N VAL A 42 -1.28 -16.25 -1.60
CA VAL A 42 -0.34 -15.21 -1.15
C VAL A 42 0.09 -15.49 0.29
N TYR A 43 1.38 -15.77 0.47
CA TYR A 43 1.97 -16.09 1.77
C TYR A 43 2.97 -15.03 2.23
N TRP A 44 3.03 -14.82 3.55
CA TRP A 44 4.10 -14.09 4.20
C TRP A 44 4.48 -14.79 5.50
N ASN A 45 5.77 -15.11 5.69
CA ASN A 45 6.26 -15.85 6.85
C ASN A 45 5.40 -17.09 7.18
N GLU A 46 5.11 -17.93 6.19
CA GLU A 46 4.29 -19.15 6.32
C GLU A 46 2.80 -18.92 6.64
N HIS A 47 2.38 -17.67 6.80
CA HIS A 47 0.97 -17.31 6.97
C HIS A 47 0.31 -17.04 5.63
N LEU A 48 -0.84 -17.68 5.38
CA LEU A 48 -1.71 -17.37 4.26
C LEU A 48 -2.38 -16.01 4.50
N LEU A 49 -2.18 -15.07 3.57
CA LEU A 49 -2.76 -13.73 3.65
C LEU A 49 -3.99 -13.56 2.76
N ALA A 50 -3.99 -14.16 1.57
CA ALA A 50 -5.07 -14.07 0.60
C ALA A 50 -4.99 -15.20 -0.43
N GLU A 51 -6.14 -15.51 -1.03
CA GLU A 51 -6.27 -16.39 -2.20
C GLU A 51 -6.64 -15.53 -3.41
N ASP A 52 -5.88 -15.66 -4.48
CA ASP A 52 -6.03 -14.96 -5.75
C ASP A 52 -5.39 -15.77 -6.88
N ASP A 53 -6.22 -16.42 -7.70
CA ASP A 53 -5.79 -17.25 -8.83
C ASP A 53 -5.22 -16.43 -10.01
N ARG A 54 -5.29 -15.11 -9.96
CA ARG A 54 -4.74 -14.25 -11.02
C ARG A 54 -3.23 -14.21 -10.91
N GLU A 55 -2.54 -14.25 -12.05
CA GLU A 55 -1.09 -14.06 -12.08
C GLU A 55 -0.71 -12.65 -11.58
N LEU A 56 0.06 -12.60 -10.49
CA LEU A 56 0.56 -11.36 -9.90
C LEU A 56 2.03 -11.16 -10.30
N ALA A 57 2.28 -10.31 -11.29
CA ALA A 57 3.61 -10.05 -11.83
C ALA A 57 4.11 -8.61 -11.58
N ASN A 58 5.43 -8.43 -11.59
CA ASN A 58 6.10 -7.13 -11.51
C ASN A 58 5.77 -6.30 -10.25
N LEU A 59 5.47 -6.98 -9.14
CA LEU A 59 5.19 -6.35 -7.85
C LEU A 59 6.48 -5.88 -7.19
N THR A 60 6.49 -4.63 -6.74
CA THR A 60 7.63 -4.02 -6.05
C THR A 60 7.34 -3.76 -4.58
N THR A 61 6.07 -3.73 -4.18
CA THR A 61 5.69 -3.33 -2.82
C THR A 61 4.47 -4.11 -2.36
N TRP A 62 4.58 -4.69 -1.17
CA TRP A 62 3.47 -5.27 -0.43
C TRP A 62 3.27 -4.51 0.86
N ARG A 63 2.02 -4.23 1.19
CA ARG A 63 1.66 -3.42 2.34
C ARG A 63 0.41 -3.96 2.99
N LEU A 64 0.49 -4.19 4.30
CA LEU A 64 -0.67 -4.49 5.13
C LEU A 64 -1.04 -3.24 5.91
N ARG A 65 -2.32 -2.87 5.88
CA ARG A 65 -2.86 -1.70 6.58
C ARG A 65 -4.09 -2.10 7.38
N LEU A 66 -4.12 -1.74 8.66
CA LEU A 66 -5.32 -1.77 9.50
C LEU A 66 -5.84 -0.35 9.68
N SER A 67 -7.08 -0.12 9.26
CA SER A 67 -7.78 1.16 9.45
C SER A 67 -9.27 0.90 9.63
N GLU A 68 -9.87 1.54 10.64
CA GLU A 68 -11.32 1.42 10.92
C GLU A 68 -11.80 -0.02 11.08
N GLY A 69 -10.96 -0.88 11.67
CA GLY A 69 -11.26 -2.31 11.87
C GLY A 69 -11.10 -3.18 10.63
N ILE A 70 -10.71 -2.60 9.48
CA ILE A 70 -10.52 -3.31 8.22
C ILE A 70 -9.03 -3.49 7.96
N VAL A 71 -8.64 -4.74 7.70
CA VAL A 71 -7.29 -5.08 7.23
C VAL A 71 -7.30 -5.16 5.72
N THR A 72 -6.43 -4.38 5.07
CA THR A 72 -6.25 -4.39 3.62
C THR A 72 -4.82 -4.76 3.27
N LEU A 73 -4.68 -5.81 2.46
CA LEU A 73 -3.43 -6.14 1.79
C LEU A 73 -3.40 -5.43 0.43
N THR A 74 -2.34 -4.67 0.16
CA THR A 74 -2.13 -3.99 -1.12
C THR A 74 -0.83 -4.49 -1.73
N ALA A 75 -0.88 -4.86 -3.01
CA ALA A 75 0.29 -5.08 -3.84
C ALA A 75 0.37 -3.97 -4.89
N LYS A 76 1.54 -3.33 -5.01
CA LYS A 76 1.81 -2.34 -6.05
C LYS A 76 2.88 -2.84 -7.00
N GLY A 77 2.58 -2.69 -8.29
CA GLY A 77 3.51 -2.95 -9.37
C GLY A 77 4.55 -1.84 -9.55
N ARG A 78 5.44 -2.04 -10.53
CA ARG A 78 6.45 -1.04 -10.92
C ARG A 78 5.84 0.33 -11.16
N ARG A 79 6.52 1.36 -10.63
CA ARG A 79 6.19 2.77 -10.87
C ARG A 79 6.77 3.24 -12.20
N ILE A 80 5.99 4.00 -12.96
CA ILE A 80 6.41 4.59 -14.24
C ILE A 80 6.29 6.11 -14.12
N GLY A 81 7.39 6.84 -14.36
CA GLY A 81 7.39 8.31 -14.39
C GLY A 81 7.21 9.01 -13.04
N ALA A 82 7.39 8.31 -11.91
CA ALA A 82 7.22 8.87 -10.58
C ALA A 82 8.53 9.46 -10.03
N SER A 83 8.49 10.68 -9.49
CA SER A 83 9.65 11.36 -8.88
C SER A 83 9.74 11.22 -7.35
N ALA A 84 8.63 10.95 -6.68
CA ALA A 84 8.61 10.76 -5.22
C ALA A 84 9.06 9.35 -4.82
N THR A 85 9.57 9.16 -3.59
CA THR A 85 9.78 7.83 -2.97
C THR A 85 8.51 7.38 -2.21
N GLU A 86 8.41 6.10 -1.85
CA GLU A 86 7.31 5.54 -1.01
C GLU A 86 7.83 5.18 0.39
#